data_AF-A0A1G5VJL6-F1
#
_entry.id   AF-A0A1G5VJL6-F1
#
_cell.length_a   1.000
_cell.length_b   1.000
_cell.length_c   1.000
_cell.angle_alpha   90.00
_cell.angle_beta   90.00
_cell.angle_gamma   90.00
#
_symmetry.space_group_name_H-M   'P 1'
#
loop_
_entity.id
_entity.type
_entity.pdbx_description
1 polymer ?
#
loop_
_entity_poly.entity_id
_entity_poly.type
_entity_poly.pdbx_seq_one_letter_code
_entity_poly.pdbx_strand_id
1 'polypeptide(L)' 'MAEADMAMIDKYKEAIKKNDRVDEAKYESRLSICKECEKLNAGTCASCGCYVELRALAKISHCPNNKW' A
#
# COMPACT_ATOMS: atom_id res chain seq x y z
N MET A 1 -14.58 13.07 -14.19
CA MET A 1 -13.19 12.63 -14.44
C MET A 1 -12.54 11.90 -13.26
N ALA A 2 -13.20 11.77 -12.09
CA ALA A 2 -12.63 11.07 -10.93
C ALA A 2 -13.11 9.60 -10.76
N GLU A 3 -14.21 9.22 -11.43
CA GLU A 3 -14.83 7.90 -11.26
C GLU A 3 -14.12 6.78 -12.04
N ALA A 4 -13.41 7.13 -13.13
CA ALA A 4 -12.64 6.16 -13.92
C ALA A 4 -11.36 5.68 -13.19
N ASP A 5 -10.86 6.46 -12.22
CA ASP A 5 -9.60 6.19 -11.53
C ASP A 5 -9.79 5.16 -10.39
N MET A 6 -10.91 5.25 -9.65
CA MET A 6 -11.23 4.30 -8.57
C MET A 6 -11.50 2.88 -9.08
N ALA A 7 -12.19 2.73 -10.22
CA ALA A 7 -12.45 1.42 -10.82
C ALA A 7 -11.18 0.73 -11.36
N MET A 8 -10.16 1.51 -11.74
CA MET A 8 -8.86 0.98 -12.13
C MET A 8 -8.11 0.41 -10.91
N ILE A 9 -8.17 1.07 -9.77
CA ILE A 9 -7.45 0.63 -8.55
C ILE A 9 -7.95 -0.75 -8.08
N ASP A 10 -9.26 -1.01 -8.15
CA ASP A 10 -9.81 -2.31 -7.75
C ASP A 10 -9.40 -3.42 -8.73
N LYS A 11 -9.43 -3.14 -10.04
CA LYS A 11 -8.87 -4.03 -11.07
C LYS A 11 -7.39 -4.33 -10.87
N TYR A 12 -6.58 -3.33 -10.49
CA TYR A 12 -5.18 -3.55 -10.16
C TYR A 12 -5.01 -4.38 -8.89
N LYS A 13 -5.85 -4.19 -7.86
CA LYS A 13 -5.88 -5.06 -6.66
C LYS A 13 -6.22 -6.50 -7.02
N GLU A 14 -7.19 -6.74 -7.90
CA GLU A 14 -7.55 -8.08 -8.38
C GLU A 14 -6.46 -8.68 -9.28
N ALA A 15 -5.80 -7.87 -10.11
CA ALA A 15 -4.66 -8.29 -10.92
C ALA A 15 -3.41 -8.63 -10.09
N ILE A 16 -3.27 -8.06 -8.88
CA ILE A 16 -2.28 -8.51 -7.91
C ILE A 16 -2.70 -9.91 -7.44
N LYS A 17 -2.05 -10.91 -8.05
CA LYS A 17 -2.19 -12.33 -7.73
C LYS A 17 -2.09 -12.51 -6.21
N LYS A 18 -2.93 -13.39 -5.63
CA LYS A 18 -2.83 -13.76 -4.19
C LYS A 18 -1.40 -14.11 -3.76
N ASN A 19 -0.60 -14.70 -4.66
CA ASN A 19 0.80 -15.05 -4.39
C ASN A 19 1.73 -13.84 -4.18
N ASP A 20 1.35 -12.70 -4.75
CA ASP A 20 2.02 -11.42 -4.59
C ASP A 20 1.44 -10.59 -3.45
N ARG A 21 0.39 -11.07 -2.78
CA ARG A 21 -0.11 -10.43 -1.56
C ARG A 21 0.71 -10.91 -0.38
N VAL A 22 1.00 -10.01 0.54
CA VAL A 22 1.55 -10.42 1.83
C VAL A 22 0.46 -11.03 2.70
N ASP A 23 0.91 -11.82 3.67
CA ASP A 23 0.06 -12.33 4.73
C ASP A 23 -0.55 -11.19 5.55
N GLU A 24 -1.71 -11.43 6.15
CA GLU A 24 -2.44 -10.44 6.94
C GLU A 24 -1.59 -9.90 8.10
N ALA A 25 -0.88 -10.79 8.80
CA ALA A 25 0.04 -10.40 9.88
C ALA A 25 1.16 -9.45 9.40
N LYS A 26 1.66 -9.66 8.17
CA LYS A 26 2.70 -8.83 7.57
C LYS A 26 2.12 -7.52 7.05
N TYR A 27 0.90 -7.55 6.50
CA TYR A 27 0.14 -6.37 6.09
C TYR A 27 -0.08 -5.43 7.28
N GLU A 28 -0.61 -5.96 8.39
CA GLU A 28 -0.85 -5.20 9.62
C GLU A 28 0.44 -4.65 10.21
N SER A 29 1.52 -5.43 10.23
CA SER A 29 2.83 -4.96 10.71
C SER A 29 3.32 -3.75 9.88
N ARG A 30 3.24 -3.85 8.55
CA ARG A 30 3.62 -2.75 7.64
C ARG A 30 2.73 -1.52 7.81
N LEU A 31 1.42 -1.73 7.99
CA LEU A 31 0.46 -0.67 8.26
C LEU A 31 0.70 0.02 9.59
N SER A 32 1.03 -0.72 10.65
CA SER A 32 1.35 -0.16 11.95
C SER A 32 2.57 0.76 11.85
N ILE A 33 3.61 0.32 11.14
CA ILE A 33 4.80 1.13 10.88
C ILE A 33 4.45 2.38 10.05
N CYS A 34 3.56 2.26 9.07
CA CYS A 34 3.05 3.41 8.32
C CYS A 34 2.23 4.36 9.19
N LYS A 35 1.41 3.86 10.13
CA LYS A 35 0.61 4.67 11.07
C LYS A 35 1.49 5.46 12.03
N GLU A 36 2.64 4.91 12.41
CA GLU A 36 3.65 5.59 13.21
C GLU A 36 4.59 6.50 12.38
N CYS A 37 4.44 6.51 11.05
CA CYS A 37 5.28 7.30 10.17
C CYS A 37 4.76 8.74 10.05
N GLU A 38 5.62 9.71 10.35
CA GLU A 38 5.35 11.15 10.16
C GLU A 38 4.94 11.54 8.73
N LYS A 39 5.35 10.72 7.74
CA LYS A 39 5.08 10.94 6.32
C LYS A 39 3.75 10.34 5.86
N LEU A 40 2.98 9.71 6.75
CA LEU A 40 1.65 9.21 6.40
C LEU A 40 0.67 10.38 6.31
N ASN A 41 0.12 10.60 5.12
CA ASN A 41 -0.88 11.61 4.87
C ASN A 41 -2.17 10.95 4.38
N ALA A 42 -3.16 10.82 5.25
CA ALA A 42 -4.48 10.26 4.94
C ALA A 42 -4.44 8.94 4.13
N GLY A 43 -3.57 7.99 4.51
CA GLY A 43 -3.42 6.70 3.79
C GLY A 43 -2.46 6.73 2.59
N THR A 44 -1.81 7.86 2.33
CA THR A 44 -0.83 8.05 1.26
C THR A 44 0.54 8.36 1.84
N CYS A 45 1.59 7.76 1.32
CA CYS A 45 2.96 8.05 1.76
C CYS A 45 3.44 9.35 1.09
N ALA A 46 3.71 10.39 1.87
CA ALA A 46 4.25 11.65 1.36
C ALA A 46 5.65 11.51 0.73
N SER A 47 6.36 10.40 1.00
CA SER A 47 7.68 10.13 0.41
C SER A 47 7.63 9.59 -1.02
N CYS A 48 6.62 8.80 -1.37
CA CYS A 48 6.50 8.21 -2.71
C CYS A 48 5.21 8.57 -3.45
N GLY A 49 4.30 9.30 -2.81
CA GLY A 49 3.00 9.68 -3.36
C GLY A 49 2.02 8.51 -3.54
N CYS A 50 2.36 7.30 -3.10
CA CYS A 50 1.52 6.12 -3.27
C CYS A 50 0.74 5.76 -2.00
N TYR A 51 -0.39 5.08 -2.18
CA TYR A 51 -1.20 4.53 -1.10
C TYR A 51 -0.42 3.48 -0.30
N VAL A 52 -0.37 3.66 1.02
CA VAL A 52 0.34 2.73 1.90
C VAL A 52 -0.36 1.38 1.98
N GLU A 53 -1.68 1.33 1.81
CA GLU A 53 -2.45 0.08 1.81
C GLU A 53 -2.11 -0.79 0.59
N LEU A 54 -2.02 -0.21 -0.61
CA LEU A 54 -1.61 -0.95 -1.80
C LEU A 54 -0.18 -1.48 -1.69
N ARG A 55 0.75 -0.63 -1.20
CA ARG A 55 2.15 -1.04 -1.02
C ARG A 55 2.29 -2.08 0.08
N ALA A 56 1.60 -1.91 1.20
CA ALA A 56 1.65 -2.84 2.30
C ALA A 56 1.12 -4.20 1.85
N LEU A 57 0.08 -4.23 1.00
CA LEU A 57 -0.50 -5.45 0.44
C LEU A 57 0.45 -6.14 -0.54
N ALA A 58 1.14 -5.40 -1.40
CA ALA A 58 2.06 -5.97 -2.40
C ALA A 58 3.36 -6.49 -1.76
N LYS A 59 3.70 -7.74 -2.02
CA LYS A 59 4.85 -8.44 -1.44
C LYS A 59 6.17 -7.94 -2.03
N ILE A 60 6.16 -7.57 -3.32
CA ILE A 60 7.31 -6.93 -3.99
C ILE A 60 7.55 -5.50 -3.52
N SER A 61 6.53 -4.88 -2.94
CA SER A 61 6.63 -3.50 -2.49
C SER A 61 7.31 -3.44 -1.13
N HIS A 62 8.17 -2.43 -0.99
CA HIS A 62 8.92 -2.13 0.23
C HIS A 62 8.70 -0.67 0.63
N CYS A 63 9.01 -0.30 1.86
CA CYS A 63 8.98 1.10 2.22
C CYS A 63 10.09 1.86 1.46
N PRO A 64 9.79 2.98 0.77
CA PRO A 64 10.83 3.80 0.12
C PRO A 64 11.84 4.37 1.14
N ASN A 65 11.46 4.46 2.41
CA ASN A 65 12.34 4.88 3.50
C ASN A 65 12.93 3.68 4.29
N ASN A 66 12.83 2.45 3.77
CA ASN A 66 13.29 1.21 4.43
C ASN A 66 12.80 1.03 5.88
N LYS A 67 11.59 1.51 6.19
CA LYS A 67 10.96 1.31 7.50
C LYS A 67 10.38 -0.12 7.66
N TRP A 68 10.12 -0.81 6.55
CA TRP A 68 9.63 -2.19 6.46
C TRP A 68 9.83 -2.77 5.06
#